data_AF-A0A7W1S4C4-F1
#
_entry.id   AF-A0A7W1S4C4-F1
#
_cell.length_a   1.000
_cell.length_b   1.000
_cell.length_c   1.000
_cell.angle_alpha   90.00
_cell.angle_beta   90.00
_cell.angle_gamma   90.00
#
_symmetry.space_group_name_H-M   'P 1'
#
loop_
_entity.id
_entity.type
_entity.pdbx_description
1 polymer ?
#
loop_
_entity_poly.entity_id
_entity_poly.type
_entity_poly.pdbx_seq_one_letter_code
_entity_poly.pdbx_strand_id
1 'polypeptide(L)'
;MTSQNQAKLPRSRRKLIRNIIIGLVGLTICGAVVVIGGIVYLGNLFSGDGIGFNNPQCSVSNPAGIEEIAEFKFPPSTKLLSAGCGGMQGWGAWTSFEMNPSDLNTFLATTGVKPPLSNSNRPEKLHCACENNEKITDYLYGDYSSYNNNHSWREEVFIDTHDKNLYTVYFTVLGG
;
A
#
# COMPACT_ATOMS: atom_id res chain seq x y z
N MET A 1 -49.44 24.28 -50.61
CA MET A 1 -49.39 23.00 -49.87
C MET A 1 -48.40 22.07 -50.59
N THR A 2 -47.14 22.05 -50.17
CA THR A 2 -46.08 21.27 -50.82
C THR A 2 -45.93 19.95 -50.06
N SER A 3 -46.44 18.87 -50.67
CA SER A 3 -46.30 17.50 -50.18
C SER A 3 -44.84 17.06 -50.30
N GLN A 4 -44.13 17.00 -49.17
CA GLN A 4 -42.78 16.45 -49.13
C GLN A 4 -42.85 14.91 -49.23
N ASN A 5 -42.54 14.40 -50.42
CA ASN A 5 -42.29 12.99 -50.67
C ASN A 5 -41.02 12.56 -49.91
N GLN A 6 -41.17 11.98 -48.72
CA GLN A 6 -40.05 11.35 -48.03
C GLN A 6 -39.72 10.01 -48.69
N ALA A 7 -38.65 10.02 -49.49
CA ALA A 7 -38.06 8.82 -50.06
C ALA A 7 -37.64 7.85 -48.93
N LYS A 8 -38.35 6.72 -48.80
CA LYS A 8 -37.99 5.68 -47.82
C LYS A 8 -36.70 4.98 -48.27
N LEU A 9 -35.63 5.14 -47.47
CA LEU A 9 -34.36 4.43 -47.67
C LEU A 9 -34.56 2.91 -47.78
N PRO A 10 -33.89 2.25 -48.75
CA PRO A 10 -34.00 0.81 -48.99
C PRO A 10 -33.53 0.00 -47.77
N ARG A 11 -34.20 -1.12 -47.52
CA ARG A 11 -34.09 -1.95 -46.31
C ARG A 11 -32.66 -2.46 -46.04
N SER A 12 -31.85 -2.64 -47.09
CA SER A 12 -30.43 -3.03 -47.00
C SER A 12 -29.55 -1.95 -46.38
N ARG A 13 -29.76 -0.67 -46.76
CA ARG A 13 -29.02 0.47 -46.20
C ARG A 13 -29.30 0.69 -44.72
N ARG A 14 -30.52 0.40 -44.25
CA ARG A 14 -30.87 0.49 -42.82
C ARG A 14 -30.11 -0.50 -41.94
N LYS A 15 -29.86 -1.72 -42.43
CA LYS A 15 -29.07 -2.73 -41.71
C LYS A 15 -27.59 -2.33 -41.64
N LEU A 16 -27.04 -1.81 -42.74
CA LEU A 16 -25.67 -1.32 -42.80
C LEU A 16 -25.45 -0.15 -41.82
N ILE A 17 -26.35 0.85 -41.83
CA ILE A 17 -26.29 2.00 -40.91
C ILE A 17 -26.35 1.54 -39.45
N ARG A 18 -27.24 0.60 -39.11
CA ARG A 18 -27.34 0.06 -37.75
C ARG A 18 -26.04 -0.60 -37.29
N ASN A 19 -25.41 -1.41 -38.14
CA ASN A 19 -24.16 -2.10 -37.79
C ASN A 19 -23.00 -1.10 -37.65
N ILE A 20 -22.95 -0.05 -38.47
CA ILE A 20 -21.96 1.03 -38.33
C ILE A 20 -22.13 1.75 -37.00
N ILE A 21 -23.37 2.10 -36.61
CA ILE A 21 -23.64 2.76 -35.34
C ILE A 21 -23.22 1.88 -34.16
N ILE A 22 -23.56 0.59 -34.17
CA ILE A 22 -23.16 -0.35 -33.11
C ILE A 22 -21.64 -0.47 -33.02
N GLY A 23 -20.95 -0.56 -34.16
CA GLY A 23 -19.49 -0.60 -34.21
C GLY A 23 -18.84 0.66 -33.64
N LEU A 24 -19.36 1.84 -34.00
CA LEU A 24 -18.88 3.12 -33.47
C LEU A 24 -19.09 3.24 -31.95
N VAL A 25 -20.28 2.87 -31.46
CA VAL A 25 -20.58 2.88 -30.02
C VAL A 25 -19.64 1.92 -29.26
N GLY A 26 -19.45 0.70 -29.77
CA GLY A 26 -18.52 -0.26 -29.17
C GLY A 26 -17.09 0.26 -29.12
N LEU A 27 -16.60 0.88 -30.20
CA LEU A 27 -15.25 1.42 -30.27
C LEU A 27 -15.06 2.61 -29.31
N THR A 28 -16.07 3.47 -29.17
CA THR A 28 -16.04 4.57 -28.19
C THR A 28 -16.01 4.07 -26.74
N ILE A 29 -16.77 3.02 -26.41
CA ILE A 29 -16.77 2.43 -25.06
C ILE A 29 -15.41 1.80 -24.76
N CYS A 30 -14.87 0.98 -25.67
CA CYS A 30 -13.55 0.38 -25.50
C CYS A 30 -12.45 1.45 -25.37
N GLY A 31 -12.51 2.50 -26.20
CA GLY A 31 -11.57 3.63 -26.11
C GLY A 31 -11.65 4.35 -24.76
N ALA A 32 -12.86 4.60 -24.25
CA ALA A 32 -13.05 5.24 -22.94
C ALA A 32 -12.45 4.40 -21.80
N VAL A 33 -12.65 3.08 -21.81
CA VAL A 33 -12.07 2.18 -20.79
C VAL A 33 -10.55 2.22 -20.81
N VAL A 34 -9.93 2.20 -22.00
CA VAL A 34 -8.46 2.28 -22.13
C VAL A 34 -7.93 3.64 -21.66
N VAL A 35 -8.60 4.73 -22.00
CA VAL A 35 -8.21 6.08 -21.57
C VAL A 35 -8.33 6.24 -20.06
N ILE A 36 -9.44 5.80 -19.46
CA ILE A 36 -9.63 5.86 -17.99
C ILE A 36 -8.56 5.00 -17.30
N GLY A 37 -8.34 3.77 -17.77
CA GLY A 37 -7.29 2.90 -17.25
C GLY A 37 -5.89 3.52 -17.37
N GLY A 38 -5.60 4.18 -18.50
CA GLY A 38 -4.35 4.90 -18.72
C GLY A 38 -4.17 6.11 -17.80
N ILE A 39 -5.22 6.91 -17.57
CA ILE A 39 -5.18 8.05 -16.64
C ILE A 39 -4.94 7.57 -15.22
N VAL A 40 -5.63 6.51 -14.79
CA VAL A 40 -5.40 5.90 -13.47
C VAL A 40 -3.95 5.43 -13.38
N TYR A 41 -3.47 4.65 -14.36
CA TYR A 41 -2.10 4.14 -14.39
C TYR A 41 -1.05 5.26 -14.34
N LEU A 42 -1.20 6.31 -15.16
CA LEU A 42 -0.29 7.45 -15.16
C LEU A 42 -0.37 8.25 -13.86
N GLY A 43 -1.57 8.46 -13.31
CA GLY A 43 -1.76 9.08 -12.00
C GLY A 43 -0.95 8.37 -10.91
N ASN A 44 -0.93 7.04 -10.93
CA ASN A 44 -0.13 6.24 -9.99
C ASN A 44 1.38 6.42 -10.20
N LEU A 45 1.80 6.50 -11.46
CA LEU A 45 3.20 6.58 -11.82
C LEU A 45 3.81 7.94 -11.44
N PHE A 46 3.01 9.01 -11.48
CA PHE A 46 3.44 10.37 -11.14
C PHE A 46 3.21 10.77 -9.68
N SER A 47 2.29 10.12 -8.96
CA SER A 47 1.99 10.51 -7.58
C SER A 47 2.99 9.94 -6.56
N GLY A 48 3.83 8.97 -6.93
CA GLY A 48 4.65 8.20 -5.96
C GLY A 48 3.82 7.30 -5.04
N ASP A 49 2.57 7.69 -4.78
CA ASP A 49 1.52 7.00 -4.05
C ASP A 49 0.68 6.16 -5.04
N GLY A 50 1.18 5.01 -5.48
CA GLY A 50 0.49 4.20 -6.50
C GLY A 50 -0.83 3.61 -6.00
N ILE A 51 -2.00 3.96 -6.58
CA ILE A 51 -3.39 3.56 -6.18
C ILE A 51 -3.57 3.36 -4.67
N GLY A 52 -2.78 4.08 -3.88
CA GLY A 52 -2.70 3.88 -2.46
C GLY A 52 -3.98 4.43 -1.91
N PHE A 53 -4.69 3.63 -1.13
CA PHE A 53 -5.65 4.16 -0.19
C PHE A 53 -4.86 5.11 0.72
N ASN A 54 -4.70 6.38 0.31
CA ASN A 54 -4.07 7.43 1.09
C ASN A 54 -4.99 7.67 2.28
N ASN A 55 -4.91 6.76 3.24
CA ASN A 55 -5.60 6.87 4.49
C ASN A 55 -4.89 8.00 5.24
N PRO A 56 -5.56 9.14 5.48
CA PRO A 56 -4.92 10.27 6.16
C PRO A 56 -4.40 9.89 7.55
N GLN A 57 -4.88 8.78 8.14
CA GLN A 57 -4.38 8.26 9.40
C GLN A 57 -2.94 7.73 9.34
N CYS A 58 -2.43 7.35 8.17
CA CYS A 58 -1.05 6.88 7.99
C CYS A 58 -0.11 7.96 7.46
N SER A 59 -0.52 9.23 7.55
CA SER A 59 0.34 10.35 7.18
C SER A 59 1.45 10.53 8.21
N VAL A 60 2.69 10.70 7.74
CA VAL A 60 3.84 11.06 8.59
C VAL A 60 3.65 12.39 9.33
N SER A 61 2.74 13.25 8.86
CA SER A 61 2.35 14.49 9.55
C SER A 61 1.46 14.27 10.78
N ASN A 62 0.90 13.06 10.93
CA ASN A 62 0.08 12.64 12.05
C ASN A 62 0.57 11.30 12.63
N PRO A 63 1.71 11.29 13.36
CA PRO A 63 2.28 10.07 13.95
C PRO A 63 1.31 9.30 14.85
N ALA A 64 0.44 10.01 15.57
CA ALA A 64 -0.56 9.40 16.45
C ALA A 64 -1.55 8.49 15.70
N GLY A 65 -1.88 8.81 14.45
CA GLY A 65 -2.73 7.93 13.62
C GLY A 65 -2.04 6.64 13.22
N ILE A 66 -0.72 6.68 13.01
CA ILE A 66 0.10 5.49 12.72
C ILE A 66 0.19 4.61 13.96
N GLU A 67 0.46 5.20 15.12
CA GLU A 67 0.50 4.52 16.42
C GLU A 67 -0.83 3.81 16.74
N GLU A 68 -1.96 4.49 16.48
CA GLU A 68 -3.30 3.93 16.70
C GLU A 68 -3.58 2.74 15.78
N ILE A 69 -3.28 2.86 14.48
CA ILE A 69 -3.54 1.79 13.51
C ILE A 69 -2.65 0.58 13.75
N ALA A 70 -1.36 0.80 13.99
CA ALA A 70 -0.38 -0.26 14.09
C ALA A 70 -0.19 -0.75 15.54
N GLU A 71 -1.01 -0.28 16.47
CA GLU A 71 -1.03 -0.65 17.90
C GLU A 71 0.36 -0.62 18.58
N PHE A 72 1.19 0.37 18.25
CA PHE A 72 2.50 0.59 18.90
C PHE A 72 2.71 2.07 19.23
N LYS A 73 3.80 2.40 19.93
CA LYS A 73 4.20 3.81 20.16
C LYS A 73 5.61 4.08 19.68
N PHE A 74 5.81 5.23 19.05
CA PHE A 74 7.12 5.71 18.67
C PHE A 74 7.95 6.06 19.91
N PRO A 75 9.25 5.72 19.93
CA PRO A 75 10.15 6.19 20.98
C PRO A 75 10.38 7.71 20.88
N PRO A 76 10.76 8.38 21.99
CA PRO A 76 11.01 9.83 21.99
C PRO A 76 12.10 10.30 21.02
N SER A 77 13.04 9.42 20.66
CA SER A 77 14.14 9.72 19.72
C SER A 77 13.79 9.54 18.24
N THR A 78 12.53 9.21 17.91
CA THR A 78 12.09 8.95 16.53
C THR A 78 12.42 10.10 15.57
N LYS A 79 13.05 9.75 14.44
CA LYS A 79 13.38 10.66 13.33
C LYS A 79 13.21 9.97 11.98
N LEU A 80 13.26 10.75 10.89
CA LEU A 80 13.15 10.26 9.51
C LEU A 80 11.99 9.27 9.29
N LEU A 81 10.83 9.63 9.84
CA LEU A 81 9.63 8.81 9.77
C LEU A 81 9.12 8.73 8.32
N SER A 82 8.94 7.50 7.86
CA SER A 82 8.17 7.14 6.67
C SER A 82 7.09 6.14 7.08
N ALA A 83 5.90 6.25 6.51
CA ALA A 83 4.80 5.34 6.83
C ALA A 83 3.85 5.21 5.65
N GLY A 84 3.16 4.07 5.60
CA GLY A 84 2.08 3.81 4.68
C GLY A 84 1.16 2.75 5.23
N CYS A 85 -0.07 2.72 4.72
CA CYS A 85 -1.00 1.64 5.01
C CYS A 85 -1.97 1.44 3.86
N GLY A 86 -2.60 0.28 3.81
CA GLY A 86 -3.61 -0.05 2.81
C GLY A 86 -4.00 -1.53 2.83
N GLY A 87 -4.87 -1.90 1.90
CA GLY A 87 -5.25 -3.29 1.66
C GLY A 87 -6.68 -3.44 1.12
N MET A 88 -6.90 -4.45 0.27
CA MET A 88 -8.21 -4.75 -0.32
C MET A 88 -8.88 -6.00 0.26
N GLN A 89 -8.10 -6.97 0.72
CA GLN A 89 -8.56 -8.29 1.23
C GLN A 89 -7.94 -8.61 2.60
N GLY A 90 -7.81 -7.56 3.40
CA GLY A 90 -6.97 -7.48 4.59
C GLY A 90 -6.43 -6.07 4.67
N TRP A 91 -5.84 -5.69 5.80
CA TRP A 91 -5.20 -4.41 5.98
C TRP A 91 -3.77 -4.60 6.44
N GLY A 92 -2.91 -3.67 6.08
CA GLY A 92 -1.55 -3.63 6.57
C GLY A 92 -1.08 -2.19 6.74
N ALA A 93 -0.15 -2.01 7.67
CA ALA A 93 0.56 -0.77 7.87
C ALA A 93 2.05 -1.07 7.95
N TRP A 94 2.87 -0.19 7.39
CA TRP A 94 4.32 -0.25 7.50
C TRP A 94 4.86 1.11 7.85
N THR A 95 5.95 1.12 8.58
CA THR A 95 6.69 2.34 8.89
C THR A 95 8.17 2.06 8.97
N SER A 96 8.97 3.06 8.60
CA SER A 96 10.39 3.10 8.92
C SER A 96 10.73 4.39 9.63
N PHE A 97 11.65 4.31 10.59
CA PHE A 97 12.13 5.47 11.34
C PHE A 97 13.49 5.16 11.97
N GLU A 98 14.20 6.22 12.33
CA GLU A 98 15.44 6.13 13.10
C GLU A 98 15.16 6.32 14.59
N MET A 99 15.90 5.61 15.45
CA MET A 99 15.84 5.78 16.91
C MET A 99 17.21 5.56 17.56
N ASN A 100 17.38 6.09 18.78
CA ASN A 100 18.53 5.79 19.62
C ASN A 100 18.47 4.33 20.13
N PRO A 101 19.59 3.60 20.18
CA PRO A 101 19.64 2.24 20.72
C PRO A 101 19.12 2.10 22.16
N SER A 102 19.24 3.16 22.98
CA SER A 102 18.71 3.20 24.35
C SER A 102 17.20 3.06 24.43
N ASP A 103 16.49 3.43 23.36
CA ASP A 103 15.03 3.46 23.33
C ASP A 103 14.44 2.14 22.82
N LEU A 104 15.28 1.19 22.38
CA LEU A 104 14.86 -0.09 21.82
C LEU A 104 13.90 -0.85 22.75
N ASN A 105 14.25 -0.97 24.04
CA ASN A 105 13.41 -1.70 24.99
C ASN A 105 12.08 -0.98 25.24
N THR A 106 12.07 0.36 25.23
CA THR A 106 10.86 1.16 25.37
C THR A 106 9.94 0.97 24.16
N PHE A 107 10.51 0.98 22.95
CA PHE A 107 9.77 0.70 21.72
C PHE A 107 9.19 -0.72 21.73
N LEU A 108 9.99 -1.75 21.98
CA LEU A 108 9.53 -3.15 22.01
C LEU A 108 8.50 -3.43 23.11
N ALA A 109 8.52 -2.67 24.22
CA ALA A 109 7.49 -2.80 25.25
C ALA A 109 6.10 -2.36 24.78
N THR A 110 6.02 -1.58 23.69
CA THR A 110 4.77 -1.10 23.10
C THR A 110 4.23 -2.02 22.01
N THR A 111 4.98 -3.04 21.62
CA THR A 111 4.61 -3.99 20.56
C THR A 111 4.26 -5.37 21.13
N GLY A 112 3.63 -6.20 20.30
CA GLY A 112 3.46 -7.64 20.54
C GLY A 112 4.78 -8.41 20.47
N VAL A 113 5.75 -7.94 19.67
CA VAL A 113 7.08 -8.57 19.50
C VAL A 113 7.87 -8.58 20.81
N LYS A 114 8.30 -9.76 21.26
CA LYS A 114 9.02 -9.92 22.53
C LYS A 114 10.52 -10.14 22.36
N PRO A 115 11.36 -9.57 23.24
CA PRO A 115 12.79 -9.86 23.27
C PRO A 115 13.07 -11.30 23.78
N PRO A 116 14.26 -11.87 23.52
CA PRO A 116 15.33 -11.28 22.71
C PRO A 116 15.00 -11.33 21.22
N LEU A 117 15.33 -10.25 20.51
CA LEU A 117 15.32 -10.27 19.05
C LEU A 117 16.46 -11.17 18.54
N SER A 118 16.24 -11.86 17.44
CA SER A 118 17.22 -12.75 16.81
C SER A 118 18.03 -12.01 15.75
N ASN A 119 19.33 -12.32 15.68
CA ASN A 119 20.22 -11.91 14.59
C ASN A 119 20.57 -13.08 13.64
N SER A 120 19.93 -14.24 13.82
CA SER A 120 20.19 -15.47 13.05
C SER A 120 19.00 -15.92 12.19
N ASN A 121 17.80 -15.45 12.51
CA ASN A 121 16.55 -15.95 11.94
C ASN A 121 15.91 -14.94 11.00
N ARG A 122 16.70 -14.33 10.11
CA ARG A 122 16.13 -13.44 9.09
C ARG A 122 15.23 -14.22 8.14
N PRO A 123 13.98 -13.78 7.93
CA PRO A 123 13.11 -14.42 6.95
C PRO A 123 13.61 -14.14 5.54
N GLU A 124 13.38 -15.09 4.63
CA GLU A 124 13.73 -14.97 3.21
C GLU A 124 13.02 -13.77 2.55
N LYS A 125 11.81 -13.46 3.03
CA LYS A 125 11.00 -12.31 2.60
C LYS A 125 10.48 -11.57 3.83
N LEU A 126 10.76 -10.29 3.91
CA LEU A 126 10.15 -9.38 4.87
C LEU A 126 8.88 -8.77 4.26
N HIS A 127 7.87 -8.50 5.08
CA HIS A 127 6.64 -7.84 4.62
C HIS A 127 6.73 -6.31 4.64
N CYS A 128 7.81 -5.76 5.20
CA CYS A 128 8.08 -4.33 5.19
C CYS A 128 8.45 -3.80 3.79
N ALA A 129 8.17 -2.52 3.57
CA ALA A 129 8.75 -1.73 2.48
C ALA A 129 10.24 -1.40 2.75
N CYS A 130 11.04 -2.41 3.07
CA CYS A 130 12.46 -2.28 3.31
C CYS A 130 13.21 -2.31 1.97
N GLU A 131 13.38 -1.14 1.33
CA GLU A 131 14.22 -1.06 0.13
C GLU A 131 15.64 -1.56 0.43
N ASN A 132 16.18 -2.42 -0.43
CA ASN A 132 17.55 -2.95 -0.33
C ASN A 132 17.86 -3.73 0.96
N ASN A 133 16.88 -4.36 1.60
CA ASN A 133 17.11 -5.17 2.81
C ASN A 133 18.26 -6.19 2.66
N GLU A 134 18.50 -6.75 1.47
CA GLU A 134 19.60 -7.69 1.16
C GLU A 134 20.99 -7.13 1.50
N LYS A 135 21.16 -5.81 1.55
CA LYS A 135 22.42 -5.14 1.92
C LYS A 135 22.63 -5.00 3.42
N ILE A 136 21.58 -5.19 4.22
CA ILE A 136 21.64 -5.07 5.69
C ILE A 136 22.22 -6.37 6.26
N THR A 137 23.47 -6.30 6.73
CA THR A 137 24.21 -7.44 7.28
C THR A 137 24.08 -7.57 8.79
N ASP A 138 23.99 -6.45 9.51
CA ASP A 138 23.89 -6.39 10.97
C ASP A 138 22.48 -6.00 11.38
N TYR A 139 21.71 -6.96 11.91
CA TYR A 139 20.31 -6.71 12.20
C TYR A 139 19.81 -7.39 13.48
N LEU A 140 18.66 -6.90 13.95
CA LEU A 140 17.80 -7.57 14.91
C LEU A 140 16.43 -7.79 14.27
N TYR A 141 15.88 -8.99 14.44
CA TYR A 141 14.59 -9.37 13.91
C TYR A 141 13.73 -10.03 14.99
N GLY A 142 12.44 -9.72 14.98
CA GLY A 142 11.45 -10.45 15.73
C GLY A 142 10.08 -10.27 15.11
N ASP A 143 9.24 -11.28 15.25
CA ASP A 143 7.85 -11.25 14.83
C ASP A 143 6.93 -11.72 15.94
N TYR A 144 5.67 -11.34 15.79
CA TYR A 144 4.58 -11.77 16.63
C TYR A 144 3.40 -12.11 15.73
N SER A 145 2.71 -13.20 16.01
CA SER A 145 1.46 -13.51 15.34
C SER A 145 0.43 -13.99 16.36
N SER A 146 -0.81 -13.58 16.13
CA SER A 146 -1.96 -13.97 16.93
C SER A 146 -3.12 -14.31 16.00
N TYR A 147 -3.91 -15.29 16.41
CA TYR A 147 -5.13 -15.67 15.71
C TYR A 147 -6.29 -15.72 16.69
N ASN A 148 -7.24 -14.81 16.54
CA ASN A 148 -8.40 -14.72 17.44
C ASN A 148 -9.67 -14.41 16.65
N ASN A 149 -10.73 -15.20 16.89
CA ASN A 149 -12.06 -14.99 16.27
C ASN A 149 -12.02 -14.78 14.75
N ASN A 150 -11.28 -15.64 14.04
CA ASN A 150 -11.03 -15.55 12.59
C ASN A 150 -10.26 -14.31 12.10
N HIS A 151 -9.72 -13.50 13.00
CA HIS A 151 -8.79 -12.44 12.65
C HIS A 151 -7.36 -12.90 12.88
N SER A 152 -6.56 -12.84 11.83
CA SER A 152 -5.12 -12.95 11.89
C SER A 152 -4.50 -11.58 12.17
N TRP A 153 -3.58 -11.54 13.10
CA TRP A 153 -2.76 -10.38 13.41
C TRP A 153 -1.29 -10.77 13.33
N ARG A 154 -0.47 -9.95 12.70
CA ARG A 154 0.97 -10.14 12.62
C ARG A 154 1.70 -8.82 12.77
N GLU A 155 2.76 -8.83 13.57
CA GLU A 155 3.75 -7.77 13.65
C GLU A 155 5.11 -8.30 13.26
N GLU A 156 5.89 -7.49 12.57
CA GLU A 156 7.29 -7.75 12.25
C GLU A 156 8.13 -6.51 12.58
N VAL A 157 9.18 -6.70 13.36
CA VAL A 157 10.21 -5.70 13.65
C VAL A 157 11.51 -6.17 13.02
N PHE A 158 12.06 -5.37 12.12
CA PHE A 158 13.40 -5.55 11.57
C PHE A 158 14.21 -4.28 11.83
N ILE A 159 15.40 -4.41 12.41
CA ILE A 159 16.21 -3.28 12.84
C ILE A 159 17.59 -3.39 12.22
N ASP A 160 17.99 -2.40 11.41
CA ASP A 160 19.38 -2.24 10.99
C ASP A 160 20.20 -1.70 12.17
N THR A 161 21.24 -2.45 12.52
CA THR A 161 22.14 -2.16 13.66
C THR A 161 23.58 -1.92 13.22
N HIS A 162 23.78 -1.61 11.93
CA HIS A 162 25.10 -1.28 11.39
C HIS A 162 25.71 -0.05 12.08
N ASP A 163 24.92 1.01 12.28
CA ASP A 163 25.30 2.13 13.13
C ASP A 163 24.95 1.84 14.60
N LYS A 164 25.97 1.85 15.47
CA LYS A 164 25.81 1.56 16.91
C LYS A 164 25.24 2.73 17.71
N ASN A 165 25.10 3.91 17.11
CA ASN A 165 24.52 5.09 17.74
C ASN A 165 23.10 5.39 17.25
N LEU A 166 22.68 4.77 16.14
CA LEU A 166 21.43 5.07 15.48
C LEU A 166 20.90 3.81 14.80
N TYR A 167 19.71 3.38 15.20
CA TYR A 167 19.06 2.22 14.61
C TYR A 167 18.00 2.67 13.62
N THR A 168 17.99 2.05 12.44
CA THR A 168 16.89 2.18 11.48
C THR A 168 15.92 1.03 11.72
N VAL A 169 14.73 1.36 12.18
CA VAL A 169 13.65 0.41 12.47
C VAL A 169 12.72 0.34 11.26
N TYR A 170 12.36 -0.87 10.89
CA TYR A 170 11.31 -1.18 9.95
C TYR A 170 10.26 -2.01 10.69
N PHE A 171 9.06 -1.45 10.82
CA PHE A 171 7.95 -2.09 11.50
C PHE A 171 6.81 -2.33 10.53
N THR A 172 6.21 -3.52 10.59
CA THR A 172 5.09 -3.89 9.74
C THR A 172 4.01 -4.58 10.56
N VAL A 173 2.77 -4.21 10.30
CA VAL A 173 1.58 -4.85 10.85
C VAL A 173 0.72 -5.35 9.70
N LEU A 174 0.22 -6.57 9.82
CA LEU A 174 -0.74 -7.16 8.90
C LEU A 174 -1.93 -7.69 9.70
N GLY A 175 -3.13 -7.35 9.26
CA GLY A 175 -4.38 -7.80 9.86
C GLY A 175 -5.38 -8.24 8.81
N GLY A 176 -6.17 -9.28 9.08
CA GLY A 176 -7.16 -9.80 8.15
C GLY A 176 -7.90 -11.02 8.63
#